data_AF-A0A3M9N3L0-F1
#
_entry.id   AF-A0A3M9N3L0-F1
#
_cell.length_a   1.000
_cell.length_b   1.000
_cell.length_c   1.000
_cell.angle_alpha   90.00
_cell.angle_beta   90.00
_cell.angle_gamma   90.00
#
_symmetry.space_group_name_H-M   'P 1'
#
loop_
_entity.id
_entity.type
_entity.pdbx_description
1 polymer ?
#
loop_
_entity_poly.entity_id
_entity_poly.type
_entity_poly.pdbx_seq_one_letter_code
_entity_poly.pdbx_strand_id
1 'polypeptide(L)'
;MLTESYRVLGVPFGADMPQIRHAYRQLVLQYHPDRNHHPDAPAMFLRIQSAYEYLQRFQELATAPAKTQAAATSPPQPQSDWEKYQYTYDPPADPKEYLAWAAVARERARRQKEKDHAEYVRRTLEMKQKWWFPLAYYSSYLVLVLGAMAGLVFLLIPLLFLVTGQFRSMFLGVMTVPMGIMIMRLMQVLRQDIRKHFGEDLPELSK
;
A
#
# COMPACT_ATOMS: atom_id res chain seq x y z
N MET A 1 28.26 2.73 23.18
CA MET A 1 27.19 2.12 22.36
C MET A 1 25.86 2.16 23.10
N LEU A 2 25.70 1.46 24.23
CA LEU A 2 24.42 1.41 24.97
C LEU A 2 23.81 2.78 25.31
N THR A 3 24.56 3.66 25.96
CA THR A 3 24.10 5.02 26.34
C THR A 3 23.73 5.87 25.12
N GLU A 4 24.42 5.68 24.00
CA GLU A 4 24.14 6.40 22.76
C GLU A 4 22.84 5.91 22.12
N SER A 5 22.56 4.60 22.16
CA SER A 5 21.30 4.05 21.66
C SER A 5 20.07 4.58 22.41
N TYR A 6 20.13 4.69 23.74
CA TYR A 6 19.06 5.33 24.54
C TYR A 6 18.90 6.82 24.19
N ARG A 7 20.03 7.52 23.96
CA ARG A 7 20.03 8.94 23.58
C ARG A 7 19.43 9.18 22.19
N VAL A 8 19.76 8.34 21.21
CA VAL A 8 19.24 8.41 19.84
C VAL A 8 17.72 8.20 19.80
N LEU A 9 17.20 7.29 20.63
CA LEU A 9 15.76 7.04 20.77
C LEU A 9 15.05 8.05 21.69
N GLY A 10 15.78 8.95 22.36
CA GLY A 10 15.22 9.96 23.26
C GLY A 10 14.56 9.38 24.51
N VAL A 11 14.99 8.19 24.95
CA VAL A 11 14.43 7.48 26.11
C VAL A 11 15.41 7.49 27.28
N PRO A 12 14.91 7.45 28.54
CA PRO A 12 15.78 7.39 29.71
C PRO A 12 16.60 6.08 29.72
N PHE A 13 17.79 6.15 30.31
CA PHE A 13 18.65 4.97 30.46
C PHE A 13 17.94 3.91 31.31
N GLY A 14 17.82 2.69 30.78
CA GLY A 14 17.07 1.61 31.44
C GLY A 14 15.54 1.65 31.20
N ALA A 15 15.07 2.42 30.20
CA ALA A 15 13.68 2.37 29.76
C ALA A 15 13.24 0.94 29.41
N ASP A 16 11.97 0.64 29.65
CA ASP A 16 11.39 -0.68 29.38
C ASP A 16 11.13 -0.88 27.87
N MET A 17 11.12 -2.13 27.38
CA MET A 17 10.86 -2.47 25.98
C MET A 17 9.62 -1.79 25.35
N PRO A 18 8.45 -1.71 26.02
CA PRO A 18 7.30 -0.99 25.47
C PRO A 18 7.56 0.51 25.28
N GLN A 19 8.37 1.15 26.15
CA GLN A 19 8.74 2.55 26.00
C GLN A 19 9.71 2.74 24.84
N ILE A 20 10.70 1.84 24.70
CA ILE A 20 11.64 1.83 23.57
C ILE A 20 10.90 1.63 22.23
N ARG A 21 9.96 0.68 22.16
CA ARG A 21 9.11 0.45 20.97
C ARG A 21 8.21 1.63 20.65
N HIS A 22 7.68 2.31 21.67
CA HIS A 22 6.87 3.50 21.47
C HIS A 22 7.69 4.64 20.85
N ALA A 23 8.87 4.94 21.41
CA ALA A 23 9.76 5.97 20.90
C ALA A 23 10.25 5.67 19.47
N TYR A 24 10.60 4.42 19.19
CA TYR A 24 11.00 3.97 17.86
C TYR A 24 9.92 4.24 16.80
N ARG A 25 8.66 3.85 17.06
CA ARG A 25 7.55 4.08 16.12
C ARG A 25 7.31 5.56 15.83
N GLN A 26 7.43 6.41 16.85
CA GLN A 26 7.27 7.86 16.68
C GLN A 26 8.37 8.45 15.80
N LEU A 27 9.62 8.03 16.01
CA LEU A 27 10.77 8.51 15.26
C LEU A 27 10.78 7.99 13.81
N VAL A 28 10.39 6.73 13.59
CA VAL A 28 10.24 6.16 12.23
C VAL A 28 9.20 6.92 11.41
N LEU A 29 8.06 7.30 12.02
CA LEU A 29 7.03 8.08 11.33
C LEU A 29 7.51 9.50 10.97
N GLN A 30 8.38 10.09 11.79
CA GLN A 30 8.94 11.44 11.60
C GLN A 30 10.07 11.48 10.56
N TYR A 31 10.89 10.43 10.50
CA TYR A 31 12.06 10.35 9.62
C TYR A 31 11.86 9.37 8.45
N HIS A 32 10.62 8.98 8.16
CA HIS A 32 10.32 8.09 7.04
C HIS A 32 10.73 8.75 5.71
N PRO A 33 11.51 8.07 4.85
CA PRO A 33 12.03 8.67 3.61
C PRO A 33 10.94 9.09 2.61
N ASP A 34 9.75 8.47 2.70
CA ASP A 34 8.58 8.83 1.89
C ASP A 34 7.84 10.09 2.38
N ARG A 35 8.00 10.46 3.66
CA ARG A 35 7.28 11.59 4.29
C ARG A 35 8.20 12.79 4.54
N ASN A 36 9.50 12.55 4.72
CA ASN A 36 10.48 13.57 5.04
C ASN A 36 11.61 13.59 4.01
N HIS A 37 11.63 14.64 3.19
CA HIS A 37 12.58 14.84 2.08
C HIS A 37 13.88 15.56 2.51
N HIS A 38 14.13 15.70 3.82
CA HIS A 38 15.34 16.35 4.31
C HIS A 38 16.58 15.47 4.00
N PRO A 39 17.71 16.05 3.54
CA PRO A 39 18.92 15.28 3.18
C PRO A 39 19.49 14.45 4.35
N ASP A 40 19.26 14.88 5.59
CA ASP A 40 19.72 14.17 6.80
C ASP A 40 18.73 13.13 7.34
N ALA A 41 17.48 13.09 6.83
CA ALA A 41 16.46 12.16 7.30
C ALA A 41 16.85 10.67 7.11
N PRO A 42 17.46 10.25 5.98
CA PRO A 42 17.92 8.87 5.78
C PRO A 42 19.00 8.46 6.79
N ALA A 43 19.94 9.35 7.08
CA ALA A 43 21.03 9.09 8.03
C ALA A 43 20.51 8.96 9.46
N MET A 44 19.54 9.80 9.85
CA MET A 44 18.89 9.71 11.15
C MET A 44 18.02 8.45 11.27
N PHE A 45 17.31 8.08 10.20
CA PHE A 45 16.50 6.86 10.16
C PHE A 45 17.35 5.61 10.43
N LEU A 46 18.50 5.48 9.75
CA LEU A 46 19.45 4.37 9.97
C LEU A 46 19.99 4.34 11.41
N ARG A 47 20.29 5.51 11.98
CA ARG A 47 20.74 5.64 13.38
C ARG A 47 19.65 5.17 14.36
N ILE A 48 18.41 5.58 14.16
CA ILE A 48 17.26 5.18 14.99
C ILE A 48 17.06 3.66 14.92
N GLN A 49 17.15 3.07 13.73
CA GLN A 49 17.03 1.63 13.53
C GLN A 49 18.14 0.85 14.24
N SER A 50 19.40 1.25 14.03
CA SER A 50 20.56 0.60 14.68
C SER A 50 20.51 0.70 16.21
N ALA A 51 20.01 1.81 16.75
CA ALA A 51 19.84 2.01 18.18
C ALA A 51 18.77 1.06 18.76
N TYR A 52 17.65 0.92 18.06
CA TYR A 52 16.55 0.03 18.48
C TYR A 52 16.98 -1.45 18.48
N GLU A 53 17.63 -1.91 17.41
CA GLU A 53 18.12 -3.28 17.28
C GLU A 53 19.14 -3.63 18.39
N TYR A 54 20.05 -2.69 18.70
CA TYR A 54 21.02 -2.87 19.77
C TYR A 54 20.36 -2.97 21.15
N LEU A 55 19.39 -2.09 21.45
CA LEU A 55 18.67 -2.13 22.73
C LEU A 55 17.82 -3.39 22.87
N GLN A 56 17.15 -3.80 21.81
CA GLN A 56 16.36 -5.03 21.79
C GLN A 56 17.23 -6.25 22.12
N ARG A 57 18.36 -6.39 21.42
CA ARG A 57 19.31 -7.48 21.66
C ARG A 57 19.92 -7.41 23.06
N PHE A 58 20.27 -6.21 23.53
CA PHE A 58 20.82 -6.02 24.87
C PHE A 58 19.82 -6.43 25.97
N GLN A 59 18.54 -6.09 25.81
CA GLN A 59 17.50 -6.42 26.78
C GLN A 59 17.10 -7.90 26.73
N GLU A 60 17.11 -8.52 25.55
CA GLU A 60 16.97 -9.97 25.37
C GLU A 60 18.12 -10.72 26.06
N LEU A 61 19.36 -10.25 25.91
CA LEU A 61 20.53 -10.82 26.60
C LEU A 61 20.48 -10.62 28.12
N ALA A 62 19.96 -9.48 28.60
CA ALA A 62 19.85 -9.17 30.03
C ALA A 62 18.73 -9.94 30.74
N THR A 63 17.67 -10.31 30.01
CA THR A 63 16.49 -11.00 30.56
C THR A 63 16.56 -12.52 30.37
N ALA A 64 17.54 -13.03 29.60
CA ALA A 64 17.75 -14.46 29.42
C ALA A 64 18.27 -15.11 30.72
N PRO A 65 17.55 -16.06 31.35
CA PRO A 65 18.12 -16.86 32.42
C PRO A 65 19.29 -17.68 31.86
N ALA A 66 20.33 -17.92 32.68
CA ALA A 66 21.63 -18.53 32.32
C ALA A 66 21.61 -19.98 31.77
N LYS A 67 20.55 -20.41 31.10
CA LYS A 67 20.52 -21.62 30.30
C LYS A 67 20.23 -21.25 28.84
N THR A 68 21.11 -21.75 27.97
CA THR A 68 20.82 -22.17 26.59
C THR A 68 21.45 -21.31 25.48
N GLN A 69 22.68 -21.65 25.11
CA GLN A 69 23.22 -21.43 23.75
C GLN A 69 22.71 -22.50 22.75
N ALA A 70 21.55 -23.12 22.96
CA ALA A 70 21.06 -24.23 22.13
C ALA A 70 19.52 -24.35 22.08
N ALA A 71 18.87 -23.55 21.21
CA ALA A 71 17.49 -23.67 20.67
C ALA A 71 16.96 -22.24 20.43
N ALA A 72 16.78 -21.69 19.23
CA ALA A 72 16.31 -22.28 17.98
C ALA A 72 15.03 -23.11 18.14
N THR A 73 14.02 -22.56 18.83
CA THR A 73 12.59 -22.71 18.52
C THR A 73 11.74 -21.97 19.57
N SER A 74 11.03 -20.92 19.16
CA SER A 74 9.83 -20.43 19.84
C SER A 74 8.70 -20.32 18.81
N PRO A 75 7.43 -20.57 19.18
CA PRO A 75 6.34 -20.80 18.22
C PRO A 75 5.93 -19.50 17.49
N PRO A 76 5.46 -19.59 16.23
CA PRO A 76 5.17 -18.40 15.45
C PRO A 76 3.90 -17.70 15.97
N GLN A 77 4.05 -16.42 16.29
CA GLN A 77 2.91 -15.49 16.39
C GLN A 77 2.24 -15.36 15.02
N PRO A 78 0.93 -15.04 14.94
CA PRO A 78 0.22 -14.91 13.66
C PRO A 78 0.74 -13.68 12.92
N GLN A 79 1.71 -13.94 12.06
CA GLN A 79 2.42 -12.96 11.25
C GLN A 79 1.53 -12.62 10.05
N SER A 80 1.13 -11.36 9.92
CA SER A 80 0.39 -10.89 8.75
C SER A 80 1.22 -11.09 7.48
N ASP A 81 0.59 -11.67 6.44
CA ASP A 81 1.20 -12.18 5.19
C ASP A 81 2.16 -11.23 4.44
N TRP A 82 2.17 -9.93 4.77
CA TRP A 82 3.07 -8.94 4.17
C TRP A 82 4.52 -9.00 4.69
N GLU A 83 4.78 -9.65 5.83
CA GLU A 83 6.14 -9.80 6.39
C GLU A 83 6.93 -10.97 5.74
N LYS A 84 6.23 -11.93 5.14
CA LYS A 84 6.83 -13.09 4.43
C LYS A 84 7.65 -12.69 3.20
N TYR A 85 7.35 -11.53 2.61
CA TYR A 85 8.03 -11.02 1.43
C TYR A 85 9.12 -9.99 1.75
N GLN A 86 9.32 -9.65 3.03
CA GLN A 86 10.38 -8.76 3.47
C GLN A 86 11.69 -9.57 3.65
N TYR A 87 12.24 -10.04 2.53
CA TYR A 87 13.63 -10.48 2.48
C TYR A 87 14.51 -9.24 2.68
N THR A 88 14.89 -8.93 3.91
CA THR A 88 16.04 -8.05 4.17
C THR A 88 17.28 -8.83 3.77
N TYR A 89 17.64 -8.72 2.49
CA TYR A 89 18.92 -9.18 1.98
C TYR A 89 19.81 -7.95 1.94
N ASP A 90 20.73 -7.81 2.89
CA ASP A 90 21.72 -6.74 2.84
C ASP A 90 22.47 -6.82 1.51
N PRO A 91 22.43 -5.77 0.66
CA PRO A 91 23.14 -5.78 -0.60
C PRO A 91 24.65 -5.93 -0.35
N PRO A 92 25.37 -6.76 -1.14
CA PRO A 92 26.82 -6.87 -1.02
C PRO A 92 27.51 -5.49 -1.14
N ALA A 93 28.49 -5.22 -0.27
CA ALA A 93 29.20 -3.94 -0.24
C ALA A 93 30.18 -3.76 -1.42
N ASP A 94 30.63 -4.86 -2.04
CA ASP A 94 31.48 -4.82 -3.22
C ASP A 94 30.68 -4.39 -4.47
N PRO A 95 31.11 -3.36 -5.24
CA PRO A 95 30.37 -2.86 -6.40
C PRO A 95 30.08 -3.91 -7.47
N LYS A 96 31.00 -4.87 -7.67
CA LYS A 96 30.85 -5.91 -8.70
C LYS A 96 29.82 -6.96 -8.27
N GLU A 97 29.87 -7.36 -7.01
CA GLU A 97 28.87 -8.24 -6.40
C GLU A 97 27.48 -7.58 -6.31
N TYR A 98 27.41 -6.27 -6.03
CA TYR A 98 26.16 -5.51 -6.03
C TYR A 98 25.47 -5.53 -7.41
N LEU A 99 26.23 -5.31 -8.49
CA LEU A 99 25.69 -5.34 -9.85
C LEU A 99 25.16 -6.73 -10.22
N ALA A 100 25.89 -7.79 -9.82
CA ALA A 100 25.44 -9.17 -10.01
C ALA A 100 24.17 -9.48 -9.20
N TRP A 101 24.13 -9.07 -7.94
CA TRP A 101 22.96 -9.20 -7.06
C TRP A 101 21.74 -8.47 -7.63
N ALA A 102 21.92 -7.21 -8.08
CA ALA A 102 20.86 -6.40 -8.67
C ALA A 102 20.33 -7.01 -9.98
N ALA A 103 21.20 -7.61 -10.80
CA ALA A 103 20.79 -8.32 -12.01
C ALA A 103 19.88 -9.52 -11.67
N VAL A 104 20.27 -10.33 -10.69
CA VAL A 104 19.48 -11.49 -10.23
C VAL A 104 18.16 -11.06 -9.58
N ALA A 105 18.14 -9.93 -8.86
CA ALA A 105 16.92 -9.37 -8.28
C ALA A 105 15.94 -8.90 -9.38
N ARG A 106 16.43 -8.19 -10.39
CA ARG A 106 15.62 -7.77 -11.54
C ARG A 106 15.07 -8.97 -12.30
N GLU A 107 15.89 -10.01 -12.51
CA GLU A 107 15.44 -11.20 -13.23
C GLU A 107 14.39 -11.99 -12.45
N ARG A 108 14.56 -12.14 -11.12
CA ARG A 108 13.52 -12.69 -10.25
C ARG A 108 12.23 -11.88 -10.31
N ALA A 109 12.31 -10.55 -10.26
CA ALA A 109 11.15 -9.68 -10.38
C ALA A 109 10.44 -9.82 -11.73
N ARG A 110 11.19 -10.01 -12.84
CA ARG A 110 10.60 -10.29 -14.16
C ARG A 110 9.87 -11.63 -14.18
N ARG A 111 10.51 -12.71 -13.71
CA ARG A 111 9.88 -14.03 -13.64
C ARG A 111 8.65 -14.04 -12.74
N GLN A 112 8.68 -13.30 -11.64
CA GLN A 112 7.54 -13.17 -10.76
C GLN A 112 6.38 -12.45 -11.46
N LYS A 113 6.65 -11.30 -12.10
CA LYS A 113 5.64 -10.59 -12.90
C LYS A 113 5.04 -11.46 -14.01
N GLU A 114 5.85 -12.27 -14.68
CA GLU A 114 5.38 -13.22 -15.70
C GLU A 114 4.46 -14.29 -15.12
N LYS A 115 4.82 -14.88 -13.98
CA LYS A 115 3.98 -15.87 -13.27
C LYS A 115 2.67 -15.26 -12.78
N ASP A 116 2.75 -14.10 -12.13
CA ASP A 116 1.58 -13.37 -11.62
C ASP A 116 0.64 -12.98 -12.78
N HIS A 117 1.20 -12.56 -13.92
CA HIS A 117 0.42 -12.24 -15.12
C HIS A 117 -0.25 -13.48 -15.72
N ALA A 118 0.47 -14.60 -15.83
CA ALA A 118 -0.09 -15.85 -16.31
C ALA A 118 -1.23 -16.36 -15.39
N GLU A 119 -1.06 -16.25 -14.07
CA GLU A 119 -2.09 -16.61 -13.10
C GLU A 119 -3.31 -15.68 -13.21
N TYR A 120 -3.09 -14.38 -13.36
CA TYR A 120 -4.15 -13.40 -13.61
C TYR A 120 -4.97 -13.74 -14.85
N VAL A 121 -4.32 -14.04 -15.99
CA VAL A 121 -4.99 -14.45 -17.23
C VAL A 121 -5.82 -15.71 -17.00
N ARG A 122 -5.24 -16.74 -16.39
CA ARG A 122 -5.91 -18.02 -16.13
C ARG A 122 -7.16 -17.83 -15.27
N ARG A 123 -7.04 -17.15 -14.13
CA ARG A 123 -8.15 -16.90 -13.21
C ARG A 123 -9.28 -16.13 -13.88
N THR A 124 -8.93 -15.20 -14.76
CA THR A 124 -9.89 -14.38 -15.50
C THR A 124 -10.66 -15.19 -16.54
N LEU A 125 -9.99 -16.09 -17.26
CA LEU A 125 -10.63 -17.02 -18.19
C LEU A 125 -11.56 -18.00 -17.47
N GLU A 126 -11.11 -18.57 -16.34
CA GLU A 126 -11.94 -19.45 -15.50
C GLU A 126 -13.18 -18.72 -14.96
N MET A 127 -13.06 -17.42 -14.66
CA MET A 127 -14.20 -16.59 -14.26
C MET A 127 -15.19 -16.36 -15.41
N LYS A 128 -14.70 -16.08 -16.63
CA LYS A 128 -15.52 -15.87 -17.84
C LYS A 128 -16.38 -17.09 -18.22
N GLN A 129 -15.96 -18.29 -17.84
CA GLN A 129 -16.69 -19.53 -18.11
C GLN A 129 -17.89 -19.76 -17.17
N LYS A 130 -17.97 -19.04 -16.04
CA LYS A 130 -19.02 -19.26 -15.03
C LYS A 130 -20.37 -18.72 -15.50
N TRP A 131 -21.46 -19.43 -15.17
CA TRP A 131 -22.82 -19.07 -15.58
C TRP A 131 -23.29 -17.68 -15.10
N TRP A 132 -22.78 -17.23 -13.94
CA TRP A 132 -23.13 -15.92 -13.37
C TRP A 132 -22.33 -14.76 -13.96
N PHE A 133 -21.26 -15.04 -14.72
CA PHE A 133 -20.39 -14.03 -15.32
C PHE A 133 -21.16 -12.96 -16.11
N PRO A 134 -22.04 -13.30 -17.09
CA PRO A 134 -22.77 -12.29 -17.84
C PRO A 134 -23.64 -11.42 -16.93
N LEU A 135 -24.28 -12.00 -15.91
CA LEU A 135 -25.09 -11.25 -14.95
C LEU A 135 -24.24 -10.24 -14.16
N ALA A 136 -23.09 -10.66 -13.63
CA ALA A 136 -22.15 -9.79 -12.92
C ALA A 136 -21.57 -8.69 -13.81
N TYR A 137 -21.23 -9.03 -15.06
CA TYR A 137 -20.74 -8.08 -16.05
C TYR A 137 -21.78 -6.99 -16.35
N TYR A 138 -23.00 -7.37 -16.75
CA TYR A 138 -24.04 -6.40 -17.10
C TYR A 138 -24.52 -5.58 -15.91
N SER A 139 -24.64 -6.18 -14.72
CA SER A 139 -25.03 -5.45 -13.50
C SER A 139 -23.97 -4.42 -13.08
N SER A 140 -22.68 -4.73 -13.21
CA SER A 140 -21.60 -3.77 -12.93
C SER A 140 -21.67 -2.56 -13.86
N TYR A 141 -21.88 -2.79 -15.16
CA TYR A 141 -22.06 -1.71 -16.13
C TYR A 141 -23.39 -0.96 -15.95
N LEU A 142 -24.45 -1.61 -15.48
CA LEU A 142 -25.71 -0.95 -15.12
C LEU A 142 -25.50 0.07 -14.00
N VAL A 143 -24.78 -0.30 -12.93
CA VAL A 143 -24.44 0.62 -11.84
C VAL A 143 -23.64 1.82 -12.35
N LEU A 144 -22.69 1.58 -13.25
CA LEU A 144 -21.89 2.64 -13.86
C LEU A 144 -22.75 3.60 -14.70
N VAL A 145 -23.67 3.08 -15.50
CA VAL A 145 -24.59 3.92 -16.30
C VAL A 145 -25.52 4.73 -15.39
N LEU A 146 -26.11 4.11 -14.37
CA LEU A 146 -26.99 4.81 -13.42
C LEU A 146 -26.24 5.90 -12.66
N GLY A 147 -25.02 5.62 -12.20
CA GLY A 147 -24.18 6.61 -11.53
C GLY A 147 -23.75 7.75 -12.45
N ALA A 148 -23.42 7.46 -13.71
CA ALA A 148 -23.10 8.49 -14.70
C ALA A 148 -24.32 9.36 -15.03
N MET A 149 -25.51 8.75 -15.17
CA MET A 149 -26.77 9.46 -15.35
C MET A 149 -27.06 10.37 -14.16
N ALA A 150 -26.88 9.88 -12.93
CA ALA A 150 -27.03 10.70 -11.73
C ALA A 150 -26.04 11.86 -11.72
N GLY A 151 -24.76 11.61 -12.00
CA GLY A 151 -23.74 12.66 -12.13
C GLY A 151 -24.11 13.72 -13.16
N LEU A 152 -24.62 13.31 -14.33
CA LEU A 152 -25.10 14.20 -15.38
C LEU A 152 -26.30 15.05 -14.91
N VAL A 153 -27.27 14.44 -14.21
CA VAL A 153 -28.42 15.17 -13.65
C VAL A 153 -27.92 16.27 -12.72
N PHE A 154 -27.00 15.98 -11.80
CA PHE A 154 -26.43 16.98 -10.88
C PHE A 154 -25.74 18.15 -11.59
N LEU A 155 -25.13 17.90 -12.75
CA LEU A 155 -24.51 18.92 -13.59
C LEU A 155 -25.53 19.76 -14.38
N LEU A 156 -26.69 19.18 -14.72
CA LEU A 156 -27.73 19.86 -15.50
C LEU A 156 -28.73 20.66 -14.63
N ILE A 157 -28.83 20.39 -13.33
CA ILE A 157 -29.68 21.14 -12.39
C ILE A 157 -29.53 22.68 -12.51
N PRO A 158 -28.32 23.28 -12.49
CA PRO A 158 -28.19 24.74 -12.61
C PRO A 158 -28.68 25.27 -13.96
N LEU A 159 -28.51 24.51 -15.05
CA LEU A 159 -29.01 24.88 -16.38
C LEU A 159 -30.55 24.83 -16.41
N LEU A 160 -31.16 23.84 -15.78
CA LEU A 160 -32.62 23.74 -15.67
C LEU A 160 -33.20 24.94 -14.89
N PHE A 161 -32.56 25.39 -13.81
CA PHE A 161 -32.98 26.59 -13.10
C PHE A 161 -32.86 27.87 -13.93
N LEU A 162 -31.83 27.94 -14.80
CA LEU A 162 -31.66 29.05 -15.74
C LEU A 162 -32.81 29.09 -16.76
N VAL A 163 -33.16 27.95 -17.36
CA VAL A 163 -34.21 27.85 -18.39
C VAL A 163 -35.61 28.09 -17.79
N THR A 164 -35.85 27.63 -16.56
CA THR A 164 -37.15 27.79 -15.87
C THR A 164 -37.33 29.14 -15.18
N GLY A 165 -36.31 30.01 -15.19
CA GLY A 165 -36.36 31.34 -14.56
C GLY A 165 -36.38 31.31 -13.02
N GLN A 166 -36.00 30.19 -12.40
CA GLN A 166 -35.99 30.03 -10.93
C GLN A 166 -34.70 30.60 -10.30
N PHE A 167 -34.46 31.90 -10.48
CA PHE A 167 -33.22 32.56 -10.04
C PHE A 167 -32.95 32.46 -8.53
N ARG A 168 -34.00 32.35 -7.70
CA ARG A 168 -33.85 32.14 -6.24
C ARG A 168 -33.17 30.81 -5.90
N SER A 169 -33.36 29.78 -6.73
CA SER A 169 -32.80 28.44 -6.55
C SER A 169 -31.44 28.28 -7.23
N MET A 170 -30.96 29.30 -7.94
CA MET A 170 -29.74 29.23 -8.74
C MET A 170 -28.49 28.97 -7.90
N PHE A 171 -28.40 29.59 -6.72
CA PHE A 171 -27.31 29.34 -5.76
C PHE A 171 -27.28 27.87 -5.31
N LEU A 172 -28.45 27.26 -5.08
CA LEU A 172 -28.54 25.85 -4.72
C LEU A 172 -28.10 24.95 -5.88
N GLY A 173 -28.45 25.29 -7.12
CA GLY A 173 -28.01 24.57 -8.31
C GLY A 173 -26.51 24.69 -8.60
N VAL A 174 -25.87 25.82 -8.29
CA VAL A 174 -24.40 25.94 -8.44
C VAL A 174 -23.68 25.02 -7.45
N MET A 175 -24.23 24.82 -6.25
CA MET A 175 -23.65 23.93 -5.23
C MET A 175 -23.70 22.44 -5.63
N THR A 176 -24.58 22.03 -6.56
CA THR A 176 -24.65 20.64 -7.03
C THR A 176 -23.58 20.29 -8.07
N VAL A 177 -23.00 21.29 -8.74
CA VAL A 177 -21.97 21.10 -9.77
C VAL A 177 -20.73 20.35 -9.26
N PRO A 178 -20.06 20.76 -8.15
CA PRO A 178 -18.90 20.03 -7.65
C PRO A 178 -19.24 18.58 -7.28
N MET A 179 -20.44 18.33 -6.77
CA MET A 179 -20.93 16.97 -6.49
C MET A 179 -21.07 16.16 -7.78
N GLY A 180 -21.66 16.73 -8.83
CA GLY A 180 -21.74 16.09 -10.15
C GLY A 180 -20.36 15.74 -10.72
N ILE A 181 -19.37 16.65 -10.60
CA ILE A 181 -17.99 16.40 -11.04
C ILE A 181 -17.37 15.24 -10.24
N MET A 182 -17.56 15.22 -8.92
CA MET A 182 -17.05 14.15 -8.05
C MET A 182 -17.63 12.79 -8.42
N ILE A 183 -18.94 12.72 -8.66
CA ILE A 183 -19.63 11.50 -9.11
C ILE A 183 -19.05 11.03 -10.45
N MET A 184 -18.87 11.94 -11.42
CA MET A 184 -18.28 11.59 -12.71
C MET A 184 -16.85 11.05 -12.60
N ARG A 185 -16.02 11.64 -11.73
CA ARG A 185 -14.66 11.10 -11.45
C ARG A 185 -14.72 9.73 -10.81
N LEU A 186 -15.63 9.52 -9.85
CA LEU A 186 -15.84 8.21 -9.24
C LEU A 186 -16.25 7.17 -10.28
N MET A 187 -17.17 7.52 -11.19
CA MET A 187 -17.59 6.62 -12.28
C MET A 187 -16.45 6.31 -13.26
N GLN A 188 -15.52 7.24 -13.49
CA GLN A 188 -14.32 6.98 -14.30
C GLN A 188 -13.37 5.98 -13.62
N VAL A 189 -13.16 6.11 -12.31
CA VAL A 189 -12.35 5.15 -11.53
C VAL A 189 -13.02 3.78 -11.52
N LEU A 190 -14.32 3.74 -11.20
CA LEU A 190 -15.11 2.51 -11.21
C LEU A 190 -15.09 1.83 -12.57
N ARG A 191 -15.13 2.60 -13.67
CA ARG A 191 -14.96 2.07 -15.03
C ARG A 191 -13.63 1.35 -15.17
N GLN A 192 -12.52 1.96 -14.75
CA GLN A 192 -11.20 1.34 -14.85
C GLN A 192 -11.12 0.06 -14.02
N ASP A 193 -11.72 0.04 -12.84
CA ASP A 193 -11.75 -1.12 -11.97
C ASP A 193 -12.61 -2.25 -12.55
N ILE A 194 -13.79 -1.95 -13.10
CA ILE A 194 -14.63 -2.92 -13.82
C ILE A 194 -13.84 -3.53 -14.99
N ARG A 195 -13.19 -2.70 -15.81
CA ARG A 195 -12.40 -3.17 -16.96
C ARG A 195 -11.27 -4.12 -16.56
N LYS A 196 -10.54 -3.80 -15.49
CA LYS A 196 -9.50 -4.68 -14.93
C LYS A 196 -10.10 -5.94 -14.31
N HIS A 197 -11.17 -5.82 -13.53
CA HIS A 197 -11.79 -6.96 -12.86
C HIS A 197 -12.29 -8.02 -13.86
N PHE A 198 -12.87 -7.58 -14.98
CA PHE A 198 -13.33 -8.46 -16.05
C PHE A 198 -12.26 -8.80 -17.12
N GLY A 199 -11.02 -8.34 -16.92
CA GLY A 199 -9.89 -8.57 -17.82
C GLY A 199 -10.12 -8.11 -19.25
N GLU A 200 -10.65 -6.91 -19.42
CA GLU A 200 -10.74 -6.21 -20.72
C GLU A 200 -9.41 -5.54 -21.11
N ASP A 201 -8.47 -5.47 -20.18
CA ASP A 201 -7.10 -5.00 -20.41
C ASP A 201 -6.20 -6.08 -21.04
N LEU A 202 -6.64 -7.33 -21.00
CA LEU A 202 -5.98 -8.43 -21.68
C LEU A 202 -6.22 -8.33 -23.19
N PRO A 203 -5.18 -8.48 -24.03
CA PRO A 203 -5.38 -8.56 -25.48
C PRO A 203 -6.36 -9.70 -25.74
N GLU A 204 -7.39 -9.44 -26.53
CA GLU A 204 -8.32 -10.49 -26.96
C GLU A 204 -7.48 -11.61 -27.55
N LEU A 205 -7.44 -12.76 -26.88
CA LEU A 205 -6.90 -13.98 -27.46
C LEU A 205 -7.78 -14.24 -28.68
N SER A 206 -7.30 -13.83 -29.86
CA SER A 206 -7.99 -14.02 -31.12
C SER A 206 -8.38 -15.48 -31.21
N LYS A 207 -9.69 -15.74 -31.23
CA LYS A 207 -10.20 -17.01 -31.72
C LYS A 207 -9.99 -17.08 -33.23
#